data_AF-R0HNR1-F1
#
_entry.id   AF-R0HNR1-F1
#
_cell.length_a   1.000
_cell.length_b   1.000
_cell.length_c   1.000
_cell.angle_alpha   90.00
_cell.angle_beta   90.00
_cell.angle_gamma   90.00
#
_symmetry.space_group_name_H-M   'P 1'
#
loop_
_entity.id
_entity.type
_entity.pdbx_description
1 polymer ?
#
loop_
_entity_poly.entity_id
_entity_poly.type
_entity_poly.pdbx_seq_one_letter_code
_entity_poly.pdbx_strand_id
1 'polypeptide(L)'
;MGQKHGVDSRGKGGQAPGSSSMEYKHCVDSSGLGKGEIVPGGPSPFDDLPEDCILKIISLTSPRDARISALVSKSFACAVKSDSLWERFLPLEYESLVPPWRAFSSKKELYFTLCYDPVLIEDSKKSFWLETSSGKKCVMLAATELRITEGNNPEYNWQWIKLAESSFEKVPELLNVCAFEMDGSMSTQILSLGTHYAVYIVYKIKDERHGLRDLPIQVGVGLKGQEMRKRFICFDESTDKFKKWPKKELMKSKKRGDGWIEAEIGDFFNEGGLMCYDEIDVSIVDVAPRPNPKRGLVIEGIEFRPK
;
A
#
# COMPACT_ATOMS: atom_id res chain seq x y z
N MET A 1 52.54 -28.07 -53.46
CA MET A 1 51.73 -29.17 -52.87
C MET A 1 50.49 -28.50 -52.28
N GLY A 2 49.37 -28.44 -53.00
CA GLY A 2 48.39 -29.53 -53.18
C GLY A 2 47.13 -29.10 -52.42
N GLN A 3 46.26 -28.30 -53.07
CA GLN A 3 45.05 -28.70 -53.79
C GLN A 3 43.79 -28.75 -52.90
N LYS A 4 42.82 -27.92 -53.30
CA LYS A 4 41.42 -27.89 -52.85
C LYS A 4 40.58 -28.88 -53.67
N HIS A 5 39.74 -29.65 -53.02
CA HIS A 5 38.50 -30.29 -53.52
C HIS A 5 37.49 -30.15 -52.37
N GLY A 6 36.22 -29.74 -52.50
CA GLY A 6 35.33 -29.65 -53.65
C GLY A 6 34.37 -30.85 -53.65
N VAL A 7 33.17 -30.72 -53.06
CA VAL A 7 31.96 -31.44 -53.50
C VAL A 7 30.74 -30.55 -53.23
N ASP A 8 30.03 -30.30 -54.33
CA ASP A 8 28.76 -29.60 -54.50
C ASP A 8 27.60 -30.61 -54.45
N SER A 9 26.43 -30.21 -53.95
CA SER A 9 25.19 -30.97 -54.08
C SER A 9 23.97 -30.05 -54.02
N ARG A 10 23.63 -29.53 -55.21
CA ARG A 10 22.31 -29.06 -55.70
C ARG A 10 21.09 -29.38 -54.82
N GLY A 11 20.43 -28.31 -54.37
CA GLY A 11 19.00 -28.32 -54.03
C GLY A 11 18.12 -28.12 -55.27
N LYS A 12 17.25 -29.08 -55.57
CA LYS A 12 16.13 -28.95 -56.52
C LYS A 12 14.84 -28.67 -55.74
N GLY A 13 14.00 -27.81 -56.31
CA GLY A 13 12.70 -27.42 -55.77
C GLY A 13 11.63 -28.52 -55.77
N GLY A 14 10.56 -28.22 -55.05
CA GLY A 14 9.31 -28.97 -55.02
C GLY A 14 8.23 -28.14 -54.34
N GLN A 15 7.20 -27.80 -55.10
CA GLN A 15 5.96 -27.17 -54.66
C GLN A 15 5.25 -27.99 -53.57
N ALA A 16 4.62 -27.31 -52.60
CA ALA A 16 3.62 -27.89 -51.72
C ALA A 16 2.24 -27.31 -52.07
N PRO A 17 1.18 -28.14 -52.20
CA PRO A 17 -0.18 -27.68 -52.42
C PRO A 17 -0.84 -27.33 -51.08
N GLY A 18 -1.75 -26.36 -51.11
CA GLY A 18 -2.54 -25.95 -49.95
C GLY A 18 -3.55 -27.01 -49.51
N SER A 19 -3.87 -27.00 -48.21
CA SER A 19 -5.22 -27.31 -47.73
C SER A 19 -5.45 -26.79 -46.31
N SER A 20 -6.56 -26.06 -46.18
CA SER A 20 -7.55 -26.10 -45.09
C SER A 20 -7.13 -25.74 -43.66
N SER A 21 -7.26 -24.46 -43.30
CA SER A 21 -7.62 -24.05 -41.93
C SER A 21 -9.12 -23.75 -41.87
N MET A 22 -9.88 -24.57 -41.12
CA MET A 22 -11.25 -24.25 -40.71
C MET A 22 -11.22 -23.10 -39.69
N GLU A 23 -11.60 -21.90 -40.11
CA GLU A 23 -11.99 -20.82 -39.20
C GLU A 23 -13.48 -20.98 -38.87
N TYR A 24 -13.81 -21.33 -37.63
CA TYR A 24 -15.16 -21.17 -37.10
C TYR A 24 -15.42 -19.67 -36.85
N LYS A 25 -15.97 -18.99 -37.87
CA LYS A 25 -16.61 -17.68 -37.70
C LYS A 25 -18.04 -17.90 -37.20
N HIS A 26 -18.25 -17.75 -35.90
CA HIS A 26 -19.59 -17.48 -35.39
C HIS A 26 -19.92 -16.02 -35.70
N CYS A 27 -20.64 -15.80 -36.80
CA CYS A 27 -21.33 -14.53 -37.06
C CYS A 27 -22.47 -14.41 -36.03
N VAL A 28 -22.40 -13.41 -35.16
CA VAL A 28 -23.60 -12.90 -34.47
C VAL A 28 -24.08 -11.72 -35.29
N ASP A 29 -25.18 -11.94 -36.00
CA ASP A 29 -25.89 -10.89 -36.73
C ASP A 29 -26.27 -9.76 -35.77
N SER A 30 -25.59 -8.63 -35.92
CA SER A 30 -25.93 -7.38 -35.23
C SER A 30 -27.04 -6.69 -36.03
N SER A 31 -28.26 -7.20 -35.94
CA SER A 31 -29.46 -6.52 -36.46
C SER A 31 -30.47 -6.30 -35.33
N GLY A 32 -30.15 -5.31 -34.50
CA GLY A 32 -31.02 -4.80 -33.45
C GLY A 32 -30.63 -3.38 -33.14
N LEU A 33 -30.99 -2.44 -34.03
CA LEU A 33 -30.98 -1.01 -33.74
C LEU A 33 -32.04 -0.73 -32.67
N GLY A 34 -31.70 -1.05 -31.42
CA GLY A 34 -32.40 -0.53 -30.26
C GLY A 34 -32.11 0.96 -30.18
N LYS A 35 -33.00 1.79 -30.74
CA LYS A 35 -33.10 3.19 -30.36
C LYS A 35 -33.46 3.24 -28.88
N GLY A 36 -32.46 3.25 -28.02
CA GLY A 36 -32.62 3.63 -26.62
C GLY A 36 -32.95 5.11 -26.58
N GLU A 37 -34.24 5.44 -26.52
CA GLU A 37 -34.70 6.78 -26.23
C GLU A 37 -34.37 7.05 -24.77
N ILE A 38 -33.40 7.93 -24.49
CA ILE A 38 -33.11 8.37 -23.12
C ILE A 38 -34.23 9.33 -22.74
N VAL A 39 -35.32 8.79 -22.18
CA VAL A 39 -36.41 9.61 -21.62
C VAL A 39 -35.90 10.24 -20.33
N PRO A 40 -35.72 11.58 -20.26
CA PRO A 40 -35.32 12.23 -19.02
C PRO A 40 -36.49 12.12 -18.03
N GLY A 41 -36.35 11.29 -17.00
CA GLY A 41 -37.34 11.13 -15.93
C GLY A 41 -38.11 9.80 -15.88
N GLY A 42 -37.79 8.83 -16.75
CA GLY A 42 -38.29 7.45 -16.60
C GLY A 42 -37.58 6.68 -15.47
N PRO A 43 -38.21 5.63 -14.90
CA PRO A 43 -37.53 4.73 -13.96
C PRO A 43 -36.28 4.12 -14.63
N SER A 44 -35.23 3.93 -13.84
CA SER A 44 -34.01 3.33 -14.36
C SER A 44 -34.29 1.89 -14.77
N PRO A 45 -33.70 1.35 -15.85
CA PRO A 45 -33.80 -0.08 -16.16
C PRO A 45 -33.30 -0.97 -15.01
N PHE A 46 -32.48 -0.42 -14.11
CA PHE A 46 -32.03 -1.10 -12.90
C PHE A 46 -33.08 -1.20 -11.80
N ASP A 47 -34.12 -0.35 -11.84
CA ASP A 47 -35.17 -0.36 -10.82
C ASP A 47 -36.09 -1.59 -10.95
N ASP A 48 -36.06 -2.27 -12.10
CA ASP A 48 -36.78 -3.53 -12.36
C ASP A 48 -36.03 -4.79 -11.87
N LEU A 49 -34.77 -4.65 -11.42
CA LEU A 49 -33.98 -5.79 -10.93
C LEU A 49 -34.38 -6.18 -9.50
N PRO A 50 -34.39 -7.49 -9.17
CA PRO A 50 -34.55 -7.93 -7.79
C PRO A 50 -33.46 -7.35 -6.87
N GLU A 51 -33.81 -7.04 -5.63
CA GLU A 51 -32.89 -6.44 -4.65
C GLU A 51 -31.65 -7.30 -4.43
N ASP A 52 -31.80 -8.62 -4.36
CA ASP A 52 -30.68 -9.56 -4.19
C ASP A 52 -29.66 -9.50 -5.34
N CYS A 53 -30.14 -9.29 -6.57
CA CYS A 53 -29.27 -9.11 -7.74
C CYS A 53 -28.47 -7.81 -7.61
N ILE A 54 -29.13 -6.72 -7.21
CA ILE A 54 -28.49 -5.42 -7.00
C ILE A 54 -27.45 -5.50 -5.89
N LEU A 55 -27.80 -6.07 -4.73
CA LEU A 55 -26.87 -6.27 -3.61
C LEU A 55 -25.68 -7.14 -4.02
N LYS A 56 -25.90 -8.20 -4.79
CA LYS A 56 -24.82 -9.05 -5.30
C LYS A 56 -23.90 -8.26 -6.23
N ILE A 57 -24.44 -7.49 -7.17
CA ILE A 57 -23.65 -6.64 -8.08
C ILE A 57 -22.79 -5.66 -7.27
N ILE A 58 -23.41 -4.89 -6.38
CA ILE A 58 -22.69 -3.85 -5.61
C ILE A 58 -21.62 -4.48 -4.71
N SER A 59 -21.90 -5.63 -4.10
CA SER A 59 -20.93 -6.30 -3.21
C SER A 59 -19.65 -6.79 -3.90
N LEU A 60 -19.66 -6.88 -5.23
CA LEU A 60 -18.48 -7.24 -6.03
C LEU A 60 -17.67 -6.00 -6.46
N THR A 61 -18.12 -4.80 -6.08
CA THR A 61 -17.47 -3.52 -6.36
C THR A 61 -16.74 -2.99 -5.12
N SER A 62 -16.15 -1.80 -5.20
CA SER A 62 -15.55 -1.13 -4.04
C SER A 62 -16.60 -0.35 -3.22
N PRO A 63 -16.33 -0.06 -1.93
CA PRO A 63 -17.16 0.83 -1.11
C PRO A 63 -17.39 2.21 -1.76
N ARG A 64 -16.40 2.73 -2.49
CA ARG A 64 -16.53 3.95 -3.29
C ARG A 64 -17.54 3.77 -4.43
N ASP A 65 -17.40 2.71 -5.22
CA ASP A 65 -18.29 2.45 -6.36
C ASP A 65 -19.72 2.17 -5.90
N ALA A 66 -19.89 1.49 -4.76
CA ALA A 66 -21.17 1.33 -4.10
C ALA A 66 -21.81 2.68 -3.76
N ARG A 67 -21.05 3.62 -3.22
CA ARG A 67 -21.57 4.97 -2.95
C ARG A 67 -21.92 5.75 -4.22
N ILE A 68 -21.16 5.57 -5.30
CA ILE A 68 -21.42 6.22 -6.59
C ILE A 68 -22.66 5.62 -7.25
N SER A 69 -22.84 4.30 -7.20
CA SER A 69 -23.99 3.61 -7.80
C SER A 69 -25.32 4.04 -7.20
N ALA A 70 -25.34 4.42 -5.91
CA ALA A 70 -26.50 5.02 -5.26
C ALA A 70 -27.04 6.30 -5.96
N LEU A 71 -26.22 6.97 -6.78
CA LEU A 71 -26.62 8.16 -7.53
C LEU A 71 -27.29 7.83 -8.87
N VAL A 72 -27.24 6.57 -9.30
CA VAL A 72 -27.68 6.13 -10.63
C VAL A 72 -29.15 5.70 -10.63
N SER A 73 -29.64 5.10 -9.55
CA SER A 73 -31.04 4.65 -9.44
C SER A 73 -31.53 4.60 -7.99
N LYS A 74 -32.86 4.56 -7.82
CA LYS A 74 -33.48 4.45 -6.49
C LYS A 74 -33.22 3.08 -5.87
N SER A 75 -33.27 2.02 -6.65
CA SER A 75 -33.00 0.66 -6.16
C SER A 75 -31.54 0.50 -5.70
N PHE A 76 -30.57 1.07 -6.42
CA PHE A 76 -29.19 1.17 -5.94
C PHE A 76 -29.08 1.99 -4.65
N ALA A 77 -29.76 3.15 -4.58
CA ALA A 77 -29.75 3.99 -3.39
C ALA A 77 -30.30 3.27 -2.14
N CYS A 78 -31.32 2.43 -2.30
CA CYS A 78 -31.86 1.59 -1.24
C CYS A 78 -30.87 0.49 -0.83
N ALA A 79 -30.33 -0.26 -1.80
CA ALA A 79 -29.38 -1.34 -1.54
C ALA A 79 -28.13 -0.86 -0.78
N VAL A 80 -27.64 0.34 -1.07
CA VAL A 80 -26.46 0.94 -0.40
C VAL A 80 -26.71 1.33 1.06
N LYS A 81 -27.97 1.34 1.52
CA LYS A 81 -28.31 1.52 2.94
C LYS A 81 -28.34 0.18 3.70
N SER A 82 -28.28 -0.95 3.01
CA SER A 82 -28.38 -2.28 3.64
C SER A 82 -27.10 -2.66 4.38
N ASP A 83 -27.25 -3.09 5.63
CA ASP A 83 -26.13 -3.61 6.42
C ASP A 83 -25.54 -4.90 5.83
N SER A 84 -26.35 -5.72 5.16
CA SER A 84 -25.85 -6.94 4.51
C SER A 84 -24.84 -6.67 3.38
N LEU A 85 -24.91 -5.47 2.79
CA LEU A 85 -23.91 -5.02 1.82
C LEU A 85 -22.61 -4.61 2.53
N TRP A 86 -22.72 -3.73 3.53
CA TRP A 86 -21.55 -3.20 4.24
C TRP A 86 -20.80 -4.28 5.03
N GLU A 87 -21.51 -5.31 5.49
CA GLU A 87 -20.91 -6.52 6.06
C GLU A 87 -19.88 -7.15 5.12
N ARG A 88 -20.11 -7.14 3.80
CA ARG A 88 -19.18 -7.69 2.81
C ARG A 88 -17.95 -6.83 2.55
N PHE A 89 -18.00 -5.55 2.92
CA PHE A 89 -16.87 -4.62 2.81
C PHE A 89 -16.01 -4.60 4.08
N LEU A 90 -16.51 -5.13 5.19
CA LEU A 90 -15.76 -5.23 6.42
C LEU A 90 -14.81 -6.45 6.36
N PRO A 91 -13.61 -6.37 6.95
CA PRO A 91 -12.73 -7.53 7.12
C PRO A 91 -13.39 -8.63 7.94
N LEU A 92 -13.21 -9.90 7.60
CA LEU A 92 -13.83 -11.02 8.35
C LEU A 92 -13.52 -10.98 9.86
N GLU A 93 -12.36 -10.43 10.24
CA GLU A 93 -11.94 -10.32 11.62
C GLU A 93 -12.40 -9.02 12.30
N TYR A 94 -13.30 -8.21 11.70
CA TYR A 94 -13.66 -6.90 12.25
C TYR A 94 -14.24 -6.99 13.67
N GLU A 95 -14.90 -8.09 14.03
CA GLU A 95 -15.49 -8.27 15.37
C GLU A 95 -14.43 -8.29 16.49
N SER A 96 -13.21 -8.76 16.20
CA SER A 96 -12.11 -8.72 17.17
C SER A 96 -11.38 -7.38 17.20
N LEU A 97 -11.55 -6.57 16.16
CA LEU A 97 -10.93 -5.24 16.01
C LEU A 97 -11.76 -4.13 16.65
N VAL A 98 -13.03 -4.39 16.99
CA VAL A 98 -13.94 -3.37 17.49
C VAL A 98 -14.16 -3.57 18.99
N PRO A 99 -13.92 -2.56 19.83
CA PRO A 99 -14.17 -2.67 21.26
C PRO A 99 -15.65 -3.02 21.54
N PRO A 100 -15.95 -4.03 22.38
CA PRO A 100 -17.33 -4.52 22.60
C PRO A 100 -18.32 -3.46 23.10
N TRP A 101 -17.81 -2.42 23.75
CA TRP A 101 -18.60 -1.31 24.31
C TRP A 101 -18.97 -0.23 23.28
N ARG A 102 -18.37 -0.25 22.08
CA ARG A 102 -18.70 0.73 21.05
C ARG A 102 -19.89 0.22 20.23
N ALA A 103 -21.06 0.77 20.48
CA ALA A 103 -22.26 0.47 19.70
C ALA A 103 -22.27 1.29 18.41
N PHE A 104 -22.66 0.66 17.30
CA PHE A 104 -22.82 1.29 15.99
C PHE A 104 -24.28 1.19 15.57
N SER A 105 -24.79 2.24 14.93
CA SER A 105 -26.16 2.29 14.40
C SER A 105 -26.31 1.52 13.08
N SER A 106 -25.22 1.32 12.34
CA SER A 106 -25.19 0.54 11.09
C SER A 106 -23.78 0.01 10.78
N LYS A 107 -23.68 -1.01 9.92
CA LYS A 107 -22.40 -1.53 9.42
C LYS A 107 -21.66 -0.53 8.54
N LYS A 108 -22.40 0.36 7.88
CA LYS A 108 -21.85 1.51 7.17
C LYS A 108 -21.12 2.47 8.11
N GLU A 109 -21.72 2.80 9.24
CA GLU A 109 -21.10 3.65 10.25
C GLU A 109 -19.84 3.00 10.82
N LEU A 110 -19.92 1.69 11.10
CA LEU A 110 -18.76 0.90 11.52
C LEU A 110 -17.62 0.97 10.50
N TYR A 111 -17.91 0.76 9.21
CA TYR A 111 -16.91 0.85 8.15
C TYR A 111 -16.20 2.20 8.14
N PHE A 112 -16.93 3.32 8.16
CA PHE A 112 -16.30 4.65 8.15
C PHE A 112 -15.58 4.96 9.46
N THR A 113 -16.02 4.42 10.60
CA THR A 113 -15.27 4.53 11.84
C THR A 113 -13.92 3.83 11.71
N LEU A 114 -13.88 2.62 11.17
CA LEU A 114 -12.62 1.91 10.90
C LEU A 114 -11.75 2.60 9.83
N CYS A 115 -12.30 3.48 9.00
CA CYS A 115 -11.51 4.30 8.07
C CYS A 115 -10.84 5.51 8.73
N TYR A 116 -11.47 6.10 9.73
CA TYR A 116 -11.07 7.40 10.27
C TYR A 116 -10.56 7.36 11.72
N ASP A 117 -10.84 6.29 12.46
CA ASP A 117 -10.39 6.06 13.83
C ASP A 117 -9.52 4.79 13.86
N PRO A 118 -8.19 4.93 13.69
CA PRO A 118 -7.29 3.79 13.71
C PRO A 118 -7.35 3.03 15.03
N VAL A 119 -7.37 1.70 14.95
CA VAL A 119 -7.43 0.81 16.11
C VAL A 119 -6.05 0.26 16.42
N LEU A 120 -5.65 0.34 17.69
CA LEU A 120 -4.45 -0.33 18.18
C LEU A 120 -4.70 -1.82 18.38
N ILE A 121 -3.80 -2.64 17.84
CA ILE A 121 -3.85 -4.11 17.89
C ILE A 121 -2.51 -4.67 18.36
N GLU A 122 -2.51 -5.97 18.72
CA GLU A 122 -1.33 -6.69 19.21
C GLU A 122 -0.61 -5.92 20.33
N ASP A 123 -1.30 -5.62 21.43
CA ASP A 123 -0.73 -4.87 22.57
C ASP A 123 -0.17 -3.48 22.17
N SER A 124 -0.85 -2.77 21.27
CA SER A 124 -0.45 -1.44 20.75
C SER A 124 0.83 -1.44 19.92
N LYS A 125 1.24 -2.59 19.39
CA LYS A 125 2.40 -2.72 18.50
C LYS A 125 2.10 -2.31 17.07
N LYS A 126 0.82 -2.31 16.70
CA LYS A 126 0.35 -1.92 15.37
C LYS A 126 -0.90 -1.07 15.48
N SER A 127 -1.07 -0.16 14.54
CA SER A 127 -2.31 0.61 14.34
C SER A 127 -2.94 0.18 13.02
N PHE A 128 -4.26 -0.02 13.01
CA PHE A 128 -5.02 -0.61 11.92
C PHE A 128 -6.18 0.28 11.49
N TRP A 129 -6.39 0.45 10.18
CA TRP A 129 -7.57 1.13 9.64
C TRP A 129 -7.88 0.64 8.22
N LEU A 130 -8.99 1.10 7.63
CA LEU A 130 -9.38 0.76 6.26
C LEU A 130 -9.15 1.93 5.30
N GLU A 131 -8.59 1.63 4.12
CA GLU A 131 -8.57 2.59 3.02
C GLU A 131 -10.00 2.84 2.55
N THR A 132 -10.43 4.11 2.61
CA THR A 132 -11.84 4.49 2.49
C THR A 132 -12.48 4.05 1.18
N SER A 133 -11.72 4.06 0.07
CA SER A 133 -12.26 3.84 -1.27
C SER A 133 -12.48 2.36 -1.57
N SER A 134 -11.51 1.53 -1.20
CA SER A 134 -11.37 0.13 -1.57
C SER A 134 -11.73 -0.84 -0.46
N GLY A 135 -11.74 -0.38 0.80
CA GLY A 135 -11.92 -1.24 1.98
C GLY A 135 -10.72 -2.13 2.28
N LYS A 136 -9.58 -1.88 1.63
CA LYS A 136 -8.34 -2.63 1.86
C LYS A 136 -7.69 -2.20 3.17
N LYS A 137 -7.02 -3.15 3.83
CA LYS A 137 -6.41 -2.97 5.15
C LYS A 137 -5.20 -2.04 5.05
N CYS A 138 -5.12 -1.06 5.93
CA CYS A 138 -3.95 -0.24 6.17
C CYS A 138 -3.39 -0.56 7.56
N VAL A 139 -2.08 -0.60 7.68
CA VAL A 139 -1.42 -0.94 8.96
C VAL A 139 -0.22 -0.03 9.18
N MET A 140 -0.03 0.44 10.40
CA MET A 140 1.21 1.06 10.86
C MET A 140 1.87 0.17 11.89
N LEU A 141 3.12 -0.23 11.63
CA LEU A 141 3.99 -0.88 12.60
C LEU A 141 4.62 0.18 13.49
N ALA A 142 4.41 0.09 14.80
CA ALA A 142 4.95 1.04 15.76
C ALA A 142 6.48 1.06 15.73
N ALA A 143 7.08 2.23 15.97
CA ALA A 143 8.54 2.35 16.07
C ALA A 143 9.14 1.49 17.21
N THR A 144 8.36 1.11 18.22
CA THR A 144 8.76 0.17 19.30
C THR A 144 9.06 -1.23 18.80
N GLU A 145 8.49 -1.63 17.65
CA GLU A 145 8.72 -2.93 17.04
C GLU A 145 9.90 -2.91 16.04
N LEU A 146 10.53 -1.75 15.85
CA LEU A 146 11.74 -1.64 15.05
C LEU A 146 12.94 -1.99 15.92
N ARG A 147 13.81 -2.87 15.41
CA ARG A 147 15.13 -3.09 15.98
C ARG A 147 16.01 -1.93 15.58
N ILE A 148 16.35 -1.10 16.55
CA ILE A 148 17.32 -0.02 16.39
C ILE A 148 18.70 -0.56 16.79
N THR A 149 19.56 -0.79 15.80
CA THR A 149 20.95 -1.19 16.04
C THR A 149 21.78 0.07 16.23
N GLU A 150 22.45 0.13 17.39
CA GLU A 150 23.20 1.31 17.81
C GLU A 150 24.70 1.02 17.92
N GLY A 151 25.52 2.07 17.79
CA GLY A 151 26.93 2.03 18.17
C GLY A 151 27.15 1.92 19.68
N ASN A 152 28.39 2.15 20.12
CA ASN A 152 28.97 1.78 21.42
C ASN A 152 28.24 2.18 22.74
N ASN A 153 27.07 2.83 22.76
CA ASN A 153 26.39 3.17 24.02
C ASN A 153 24.86 3.36 23.90
N PRO A 154 24.05 2.29 24.02
CA PRO A 154 22.62 2.33 23.67
C PRO A 154 21.73 3.23 24.54
N GLU A 155 22.08 3.38 25.82
CA GLU A 155 21.18 3.98 26.82
C GLU A 155 21.02 5.51 26.70
N TYR A 156 21.88 6.19 25.93
CA TYR A 156 21.91 7.66 25.85
C TYR A 156 21.60 8.22 24.45
N ASN A 157 21.42 7.34 23.48
CA ASN A 157 21.32 7.69 22.07
C ASN A 157 19.88 7.95 21.64
N TRP A 158 18.93 7.28 22.28
CA TRP A 158 17.51 7.40 22.03
C TRP A 158 16.73 7.58 23.32
N GLN A 159 15.65 8.35 23.24
CA GLN A 159 14.69 8.49 24.33
C GLN A 159 13.30 8.14 23.82
N TRP A 160 12.56 7.39 24.62
CA TRP A 160 11.15 7.11 24.36
C TRP A 160 10.29 8.22 24.98
N ILE A 161 9.66 9.03 24.13
CA ILE A 161 8.83 10.17 24.53
C ILE A 161 7.35 9.90 24.29
N LYS A 162 6.47 10.57 25.04
CA LYS A 162 5.03 10.60 24.78
C LYS A 162 4.69 11.85 23.98
N LEU A 163 3.93 11.71 22.90
CA LEU A 163 3.43 12.83 22.09
C LEU A 163 1.91 12.76 22.00
N ALA A 164 1.23 13.90 22.15
CA ALA A 164 -0.22 13.97 22.11
C ALA A 164 -0.81 13.63 20.73
N GLU A 165 -0.04 13.86 19.66
CA GLU A 165 -0.45 13.57 18.28
C GLU A 165 -0.04 12.16 17.81
N SER A 166 0.61 11.37 18.65
CA SER A 166 0.98 9.99 18.35
C SER A 166 -0.17 9.05 18.69
N SER A 167 -0.45 8.10 17.80
CA SER A 167 -1.38 7.01 18.12
C SER A 167 -0.80 5.99 19.12
N PHE A 168 0.53 5.92 19.22
CA PHE A 168 1.24 5.03 20.13
C PHE A 168 1.63 5.71 21.44
N GLU A 169 1.73 4.93 22.53
CA GLU A 169 2.06 5.46 23.86
C GLU A 169 3.43 6.15 23.89
N LYS A 170 4.41 5.58 23.19
CA LYS A 170 5.77 6.10 23.15
C LYS A 170 6.34 5.99 21.74
N VAL A 171 7.15 6.98 21.38
CA VAL A 171 7.90 7.04 20.12
C VAL A 171 9.38 7.36 20.41
N PRO A 172 10.33 6.80 19.63
CA PRO A 172 11.75 7.05 19.85
C PRO A 172 12.15 8.41 19.25
N GLU A 173 12.87 9.17 20.04
CA GLU A 173 13.57 10.39 19.67
C GLU A 173 15.08 10.14 19.64
N LEU A 174 15.71 10.52 18.53
CA LEU A 174 17.16 10.50 18.36
C LEU A 174 17.80 11.65 19.14
N LEU A 175 18.58 11.33 20.17
CA LEU A 175 19.25 12.31 21.02
C LEU A 175 20.65 12.68 20.56
N ASN A 176 21.51 11.68 20.28
CA ASN A 176 22.88 11.91 19.86
C ASN A 176 23.53 10.65 19.28
N VAL A 177 23.42 10.44 17.97
CA VAL A 177 23.97 9.24 17.31
C VAL A 177 24.81 9.59 16.10
N CYS A 178 25.94 8.89 15.92
CA CYS A 178 26.83 9.08 14.78
C CYS A 178 26.47 8.25 13.54
N ALA A 179 25.82 7.10 13.74
CA ALA A 179 25.26 6.23 12.70
C ALA A 179 24.17 5.36 13.34
N PHE A 180 23.05 5.15 12.64
CA PHE A 180 21.97 4.29 13.09
C PHE A 180 21.49 3.37 11.97
N GLU A 181 21.01 2.21 12.37
CA GLU A 181 20.32 1.26 11.51
C GLU A 181 19.03 0.85 12.21
N MET A 182 17.94 0.82 11.46
CA MET A 182 16.64 0.39 11.96
C MET A 182 16.09 -0.67 11.01
N ASP A 183 15.72 -1.81 11.58
CA ASP A 183 15.07 -2.89 10.86
C ASP A 183 13.70 -3.19 11.47
N GLY A 184 12.72 -3.47 10.61
CA GLY A 184 11.40 -3.91 11.01
C GLY A 184 11.03 -5.18 10.25
N SER A 185 10.18 -6.01 10.85
CA SER A 185 9.57 -7.14 10.17
C SER A 185 8.10 -7.23 10.58
N MET A 186 7.24 -7.60 9.64
CA MET A 186 5.82 -7.75 9.89
C MET A 186 5.25 -8.87 9.03
N SER A 187 4.33 -9.67 9.57
CA SER A 187 3.60 -10.64 8.76
C SER A 187 2.69 -9.93 7.75
N THR A 188 2.68 -10.38 6.49
CA THR A 188 1.79 -9.88 5.44
C THR A 188 0.37 -10.44 5.54
N GLN A 189 0.12 -11.42 6.43
CA GLN A 189 -1.21 -11.99 6.68
C GLN A 189 -2.20 -10.95 7.20
N ILE A 190 -1.70 -9.91 7.87
CA ILE A 190 -2.50 -8.79 8.35
C ILE A 190 -2.98 -7.88 7.21
N LEU A 191 -2.33 -7.94 6.05
CA LEU A 191 -2.62 -7.12 4.90
C LEU A 191 -3.62 -7.80 3.97
N SER A 192 -4.40 -7.02 3.22
CA SER A 192 -5.28 -7.57 2.18
C SER A 192 -4.48 -8.28 1.08
N LEU A 193 -4.92 -9.46 0.68
CA LEU A 193 -4.37 -10.23 -0.43
C LEU A 193 -4.66 -9.57 -1.78
N GLY A 194 -3.88 -9.96 -2.80
CA GLY A 194 -3.97 -9.44 -4.17
C GLY A 194 -3.86 -7.92 -4.26
N THR A 195 -3.11 -7.30 -3.35
CA THR A 195 -3.08 -5.84 -3.17
C THR A 195 -1.65 -5.34 -3.23
N HIS A 196 -1.43 -4.26 -4.00
CA HIS A 196 -0.14 -3.60 -4.07
C HIS A 196 -0.03 -2.55 -2.97
N TYR A 197 1.01 -2.63 -2.15
CA TYR A 197 1.24 -1.74 -1.02
C TYR A 197 2.39 -0.81 -1.28
N ALA A 198 2.20 0.47 -0.97
CA ALA A 198 3.26 1.42 -0.71
C ALA A 198 3.57 1.45 0.79
N VAL A 199 4.84 1.59 1.11
CA VAL A 199 5.34 1.61 2.48
C VAL A 199 6.00 2.95 2.76
N TYR A 200 5.68 3.53 3.90
CA TYR A 200 6.11 4.86 4.30
C TYR A 200 6.75 4.82 5.68
N ILE A 201 7.83 5.57 5.89
CA ILE A 201 8.21 5.96 7.24
C ILE A 201 7.45 7.23 7.62
N VAL A 202 6.90 7.26 8.83
CA VAL A 202 6.21 8.42 9.40
C VAL A 202 7.05 8.97 10.56
N TYR A 203 7.41 10.25 10.49
CA TYR A 203 8.38 10.86 11.39
C TYR A 203 8.15 12.37 11.58
N LYS A 204 8.79 12.93 12.60
CA LYS A 204 8.87 14.36 12.89
C LYS A 204 10.32 14.76 13.06
N ILE A 205 10.56 16.04 12.84
CA ILE A 205 11.86 16.68 13.04
C ILE A 205 11.66 17.82 14.03
N LYS A 206 12.33 17.77 15.18
CA LYS A 206 12.28 18.83 16.19
C LYS A 206 12.99 20.09 15.72
N ASP A 207 12.68 21.22 16.35
CA ASP A 207 13.38 22.49 16.12
C ASP A 207 14.85 22.41 16.55
N GLU A 208 15.12 21.77 17.70
CA GLU A 208 16.48 21.47 18.18
C GLU A 208 17.11 20.26 17.45
N ARG A 209 17.35 20.40 16.14
CA ARG A 209 17.95 19.37 15.30
C ARG A 209 19.40 19.63 14.93
N HIS A 210 20.17 18.56 14.75
CA HIS A 210 21.54 18.63 14.25
C HIS A 210 21.89 17.40 13.40
N GLY A 211 22.82 17.55 12.45
CA GLY A 211 23.42 16.44 11.69
C GLY A 211 22.53 15.70 10.69
N LEU A 212 21.23 16.00 10.62
CA LEU A 212 20.26 15.34 9.72
C LEU A 212 20.06 16.06 8.38
N ARG A 213 20.52 17.32 8.28
CA ARG A 213 20.25 18.16 7.11
C ARG A 213 20.89 17.61 5.86
N ASP A 214 20.07 17.42 4.82
CA ASP A 214 20.45 16.89 3.51
C ASP A 214 21.26 15.59 3.59
N LEU A 215 20.98 14.78 4.60
CA LEU A 215 21.63 13.50 4.79
C LEU A 215 20.87 12.43 3.99
N PRO A 216 21.54 11.68 3.09
CA PRO A 216 20.92 10.54 2.43
C PRO A 216 20.78 9.38 3.42
N ILE A 217 19.57 8.86 3.52
CA ILE A 217 19.25 7.66 4.30
C ILE A 217 18.87 6.57 3.31
N GLN A 218 19.58 5.44 3.35
CA GLN A 218 19.25 4.29 2.53
C GLN A 218 18.03 3.60 3.13
N VAL A 219 17.04 3.29 2.32
CA VAL A 219 15.84 2.58 2.75
C VAL A 219 15.54 1.42 1.82
N GLY A 220 14.90 0.39 2.35
CA GLY A 220 14.52 -0.79 1.60
C GLY A 220 13.30 -1.46 2.21
N VAL A 221 12.50 -2.07 1.33
CA VAL A 221 11.35 -2.90 1.67
C VAL A 221 11.38 -4.10 0.75
N GLY A 222 11.14 -5.29 1.30
CA GLY A 222 11.06 -6.51 0.50
C GLY A 222 10.56 -7.69 1.31
N LEU A 223 10.03 -8.69 0.62
CA LEU A 223 9.65 -9.95 1.26
C LEU A 223 10.89 -10.61 1.85
N LYS A 224 10.74 -11.21 3.02
CA LYS A 224 11.83 -11.84 3.75
C LYS A 224 12.55 -12.88 2.88
N GLY A 225 13.87 -12.76 2.79
CA GLY A 225 14.72 -13.62 1.96
C GLY A 225 14.80 -13.21 0.48
N GLN A 226 14.08 -12.18 0.04
CA GLN A 226 14.25 -11.56 -1.28
C GLN A 226 15.18 -10.36 -1.21
N GLU A 227 15.81 -10.03 -2.34
CA GLU A 227 16.63 -8.82 -2.45
C GLU A 227 15.75 -7.56 -2.37
N MET A 228 16.05 -6.69 -1.40
CA MET A 228 15.36 -5.42 -1.26
C MET A 228 15.86 -4.40 -2.26
N ARG A 229 14.93 -3.77 -2.98
CA ARG A 229 15.25 -2.60 -3.78
C ARG A 229 15.60 -1.43 -2.86
N LYS A 230 16.86 -1.04 -2.85
CA LYS A 230 17.36 0.12 -2.10
C LYS A 230 16.92 1.42 -2.78
N ARG A 231 16.50 2.38 -1.96
CA ARG A 231 16.20 3.77 -2.34
C ARG A 231 16.81 4.71 -1.31
N PHE A 232 16.68 6.00 -1.55
CA PHE A 232 17.15 7.00 -0.59
C PHE A 232 16.02 7.94 -0.20
N ILE A 233 15.99 8.35 1.06
CA ILE A 233 15.16 9.46 1.55
C ILE A 233 16.06 10.52 2.19
N CYS A 234 15.47 11.68 2.48
CA CYS A 234 16.06 12.67 3.36
C CYS A 234 15.04 13.12 4.40
N PHE A 235 15.42 13.07 5.67
CA PHE A 235 14.56 13.48 6.79
C PHE A 235 14.48 15.00 6.95
N ASP A 236 15.55 15.74 6.66
CA ASP A 236 15.62 17.22 6.76
C ASP A 236 16.21 17.80 5.46
N GLU A 237 15.40 17.92 4.42
CA GLU A 237 15.82 18.49 3.13
C GLU A 237 15.89 20.03 3.22
N SER A 238 17.01 20.61 2.80
CA SER A 238 17.17 22.06 2.69
C SER A 238 16.39 22.62 1.50
N THR A 239 16.06 23.92 1.55
CA THR A 239 15.44 24.61 0.42
C THR A 239 16.41 24.91 -0.73
N ASP A 240 17.66 24.46 -0.65
CA ASP A 240 18.68 24.73 -1.67
C ASP A 240 18.43 23.89 -2.94
N LYS A 241 17.84 24.55 -3.94
CA LYS A 241 17.52 23.96 -5.24
C LYS A 241 18.76 23.56 -6.05
N PHE A 242 19.96 23.98 -5.66
CA PHE A 242 21.20 23.70 -6.40
C PHE A 242 21.94 22.45 -5.92
N LYS A 243 21.46 21.78 -4.86
CA LYS A 243 22.09 20.57 -4.34
C LYS A 243 21.90 19.40 -5.32
N LYS A 244 23.02 18.83 -5.77
CA LYS A 244 23.03 17.65 -6.64
C LYS A 244 22.89 16.39 -5.81
N TRP A 245 21.65 15.94 -5.62
CA TRP A 245 21.36 14.59 -5.14
C TRP A 245 21.75 13.54 -6.20
N PRO A 246 21.89 12.26 -5.82
CA PRO A 246 21.77 11.14 -6.75
C PRO A 246 20.35 11.18 -7.36
N LYS A 247 20.16 11.95 -8.44
CA LYS A 247 18.87 12.49 -8.93
C LYS A 247 17.78 11.47 -9.31
N LYS A 248 18.01 10.16 -9.20
CA LYS A 248 17.04 9.14 -9.65
C LYS A 248 16.40 8.29 -8.55
N GLU A 249 16.92 8.31 -7.33
CA GLU A 249 16.46 7.38 -6.27
C GLU A 249 16.05 8.07 -4.96
N LEU A 250 16.11 9.41 -4.91
CA LEU A 250 15.63 10.16 -3.74
C LEU A 250 14.11 10.28 -3.76
N MET A 251 13.47 9.62 -2.80
CA MET A 251 12.04 9.73 -2.54
C MET A 251 11.78 10.98 -1.69
N LYS A 252 10.85 11.82 -2.14
CA LYS A 252 10.51 13.08 -1.45
C LYS A 252 9.64 12.81 -0.24
N SER A 253 9.88 13.57 0.82
CA SER A 253 9.00 13.60 1.98
C SER A 253 7.85 14.59 1.76
N LYS A 254 6.74 14.33 2.45
CA LYS A 254 5.53 15.15 2.39
C LYS A 254 4.99 15.39 3.79
N LYS A 255 4.64 16.64 4.09
CA LYS A 255 3.97 16.99 5.34
C LYS A 255 2.50 16.55 5.29
N ARG A 256 2.05 15.89 6.35
CA ARG A 256 0.67 15.42 6.56
C ARG A 256 -0.17 16.48 7.28
N GLY A 257 -1.49 16.30 7.25
CA GLY A 257 -2.44 17.19 7.93
C GLY A 257 -2.41 17.08 9.47
N ASP A 258 -1.96 15.95 9.99
CA ASP A 258 -1.77 15.63 11.42
C ASP A 258 -0.45 16.19 12.01
N GLY A 259 0.34 16.88 11.19
CA GLY A 259 1.63 17.45 11.60
C GLY A 259 2.83 16.51 11.51
N TRP A 260 2.62 15.24 11.14
CA TRP A 260 3.72 14.32 10.82
C TRP A 260 4.26 14.56 9.39
N ILE A 261 5.41 13.96 9.10
CA ILE A 261 6.01 13.92 7.77
C ILE A 261 6.08 12.44 7.36
N GLU A 262 5.76 12.15 6.11
CA GLU A 262 5.89 10.81 5.53
C GLU A 262 6.89 10.80 4.38
N ALA A 263 7.61 9.70 4.21
CA ALA A 263 8.42 9.44 3.02
C ALA A 263 8.21 8.00 2.55
N GLU A 264 7.95 7.80 1.25
CA GLU A 264 7.82 6.45 0.66
C GLU A 264 9.19 5.77 0.66
N ILE A 265 9.27 4.62 1.31
CA ILE A 265 10.51 3.84 1.44
C ILE A 265 10.55 2.63 0.50
N GLY A 266 9.40 2.23 -0.03
CA GLY A 266 9.30 1.14 -0.99
C GLY A 266 7.86 0.74 -1.27
N ASP A 267 7.71 -0.31 -2.06
CA ASP A 267 6.43 -0.90 -2.41
C ASP A 267 6.59 -2.39 -2.75
N PHE A 268 5.53 -3.16 -2.55
CA PHE A 268 5.49 -4.60 -2.83
C PHE A 268 4.06 -5.06 -3.14
N PHE A 269 3.93 -6.23 -3.78
CA PHE A 269 2.64 -6.86 -4.04
C PHE A 269 2.41 -7.99 -3.04
N ASN A 270 1.30 -7.95 -2.32
CA ASN A 270 0.87 -9.03 -1.44
C ASN A 270 0.02 -10.03 -2.23
N GLU A 271 0.64 -11.06 -2.82
CA GLU A 271 -0.06 -12.07 -3.60
C GLU A 271 -0.90 -13.03 -2.73
N GLY A 272 -0.49 -13.24 -1.48
CA GLY A 272 -1.05 -14.27 -0.59
C GLY A 272 -0.38 -15.62 -0.81
N GLY A 273 0.62 -15.92 0.01
CA GLY A 273 1.36 -17.18 -0.05
C GLY A 273 0.63 -18.30 0.68
N LEU A 274 0.73 -19.53 0.17
CA LEU A 274 0.38 -20.75 0.91
C LEU A 274 1.43 -21.15 1.96
N MET A 275 2.50 -20.35 2.13
CA MET A 275 3.69 -20.72 2.91
C MET A 275 4.03 -19.67 3.97
N CYS A 276 4.46 -20.13 5.14
CA CYS A 276 4.76 -19.38 6.36
C CYS A 276 5.99 -18.44 6.32
N TYR A 277 6.43 -17.99 5.14
CA TYR A 277 7.50 -16.99 4.95
C TYR A 277 6.96 -15.63 4.48
N ASP A 278 5.68 -15.40 4.71
CA ASP A 278 4.92 -14.18 4.42
C ASP A 278 5.26 -13.05 5.41
N GLU A 279 6.56 -12.74 5.56
CA GLU A 279 7.02 -11.58 6.31
C GLU A 279 7.57 -10.53 5.35
N ILE A 280 7.24 -9.27 5.61
CA ILE A 280 7.84 -8.13 4.94
C ILE A 280 8.90 -7.53 5.86
N ASP A 281 10.12 -7.41 5.35
CA ASP A 281 11.22 -6.78 6.05
C ASP A 281 11.38 -5.34 5.53
N VAL A 282 11.75 -4.46 6.46
CA VAL A 282 11.99 -3.03 6.24
C VAL A 282 13.36 -2.71 6.81
N SER A 283 14.17 -1.95 6.07
CA SER A 283 15.50 -1.53 6.52
C SER A 283 15.71 -0.05 6.25
N ILE A 284 16.29 0.66 7.23
CA ILE A 284 16.56 2.09 7.20
C ILE A 284 17.96 2.31 7.77
N VAL A 285 18.89 2.76 6.94
CA VAL A 285 20.31 2.82 7.25
C VAL A 285 20.86 4.21 7.01
N ASP A 286 21.47 4.79 8.04
CA ASP A 286 22.33 5.96 7.92
C ASP A 286 23.63 5.57 7.21
N VAL A 287 23.79 6.01 5.96
CA VAL A 287 24.95 5.74 5.13
C VAL A 287 25.96 6.89 5.12
N ALA A 288 25.94 7.76 6.14
CA ALA A 288 26.89 8.85 6.28
C ALA A 288 28.33 8.32 6.21
N PRO A 289 29.19 8.86 5.33
CA PRO A 289 30.57 8.39 5.19
C PRO A 289 31.46 8.74 6.40
N ARG A 290 30.99 9.61 7.29
CA ARG A 290 31.72 10.02 8.49
C ARG A 290 30.78 10.04 9.70
N PRO A 291 31.26 9.59 10.88
CA PRO A 291 30.49 9.69 12.11
C PRO A 291 30.30 11.18 12.45
N ASN A 292 29.07 11.65 12.28
CA ASN A 292 28.65 12.99 12.65
C ASN A 292 27.47 12.86 13.62
N PRO A 293 27.49 13.54 14.78
CA PRO A 293 26.38 13.57 15.72
C PRO A 293 25.07 14.00 15.06
N LYS A 294 23.98 13.26 15.32
CA LYS A 294 22.64 13.52 14.81
C LYS A 294 21.64 13.55 15.94
N ARG A 295 20.68 14.47 15.89
CA ARG A 295 19.60 14.58 16.87
C ARG A 295 18.34 15.22 16.31
N GLY A 296 17.22 14.97 16.99
CA GLY A 296 15.94 15.62 16.75
C GLY A 296 15.03 14.88 15.76
N LEU A 297 15.38 13.65 15.36
CA LEU A 297 14.50 12.77 14.60
C LEU A 297 13.55 12.05 15.56
N VAL A 298 12.25 12.09 15.31
CA VAL A 298 11.24 11.33 16.06
C VAL A 298 10.48 10.45 15.09
N ILE A 299 10.32 9.17 15.36
CA ILE A 299 9.71 8.22 14.42
C ILE A 299 8.41 7.69 15.00
N GLU A 300 7.30 7.79 14.27
CA GLU A 300 6.05 7.18 14.70
C GLU A 300 6.04 5.68 14.39
N GLY A 301 6.41 5.34 13.15
CA GLY A 301 6.42 3.95 12.69
C GLY A 301 6.52 3.81 11.18
N ILE A 302 6.24 2.60 10.71
CA ILE A 302 6.21 2.23 9.29
C ILE A 302 4.78 1.94 8.85
N GLU A 303 4.27 2.72 7.91
CA GLU A 303 2.89 2.67 7.43
C GLU A 303 2.80 1.95 6.07
N PHE A 304 1.89 0.99 5.98
CA PHE A 304 1.59 0.17 4.82
C PHE A 304 0.23 0.56 4.27
N ARG A 305 0.20 1.12 3.05
CA ARG A 305 -1.02 1.59 2.38
C ARG A 305 -1.23 0.94 1.01
N PRO A 306 -2.46 0.54 0.67
CA PRO A 306 -2.82 0.17 -0.71
C PRO A 306 -2.51 1.31 -1.70
N LYS A 307 -1.98 0.95 -2.88
CA LYS A 307 -1.75 1.86 -4.03
C LYS A 307 -2.97 1.92 -4.96
#